data_AF-W7SRZ2-F1
#
_entry.id   AF-W7SRZ2-F1
#
_cell.length_a   1.000
_cell.length_b   1.000
_cell.length_c   1.000
_cell.angle_alpha   90.00
_cell.angle_beta   90.00
_cell.angle_gamma   90.00
#
_symmetry.space_group_name_H-M   'P 1'
#
loop_
_entity.id
_entity.type
_entity.pdbx_description
1 polymer ?
#
loop_
_entity_poly.entity_id
_entity_poly.type
_entity_poly.pdbx_seq_one_letter_code
_entity_poly.pdbx_strand_id
1 'polypeptide(L)'
;MAPVQLRYSHLTRQAGALERLDSGAVRVRLASGGHPSPLVLRASGVVEEIAVPGTLVGVLPDPHFGEATVTLSAGDVCLLYSDGVTEARGGSDGREQYGAHRLTEALGAGAGMPAADLTRHVEHRLDDWLAGRDHDDVALLALQAI
;
A
#
# COMPACT_ATOMS: atom_id res chain seq x y z
N MET A 1 -45.21 6.71 -2.21
CA MET A 1 -44.04 5.81 -2.32
C MET A 1 -43.05 6.18 -1.24
N ALA A 2 -42.69 5.25 -0.35
CA ALA A 2 -41.55 5.45 0.55
C ALA A 2 -40.24 5.34 -0.26
N PRO A 3 -39.24 6.18 -0.01
CA PRO A 3 -37.95 6.09 -0.71
C PRO A 3 -37.26 4.76 -0.35
N VAL A 4 -36.76 4.06 -1.36
CA VAL A 4 -35.90 2.88 -1.18
C VAL A 4 -34.57 3.37 -0.62
N GLN A 5 -34.24 2.98 0.60
CA GLN A 5 -32.96 3.30 1.22
C GLN A 5 -31.91 2.30 0.71
N LEU A 6 -31.13 2.70 -0.29
CA LEU A 6 -30.02 1.90 -0.79
C LEU A 6 -28.90 1.90 0.26
N ARG A 7 -28.60 0.71 0.82
CA ARG A 7 -27.41 0.49 1.66
C ARG A 7 -26.30 -0.06 0.77
N TYR A 8 -25.27 0.74 0.54
CA TYR A 8 -24.05 0.29 -0.13
C TYR A 8 -23.05 -0.20 0.92
N SER A 9 -22.56 -1.42 0.77
CA SER A 9 -21.37 -1.93 1.47
C SER A 9 -20.18 -1.83 0.52
N HIS A 10 -19.04 -1.33 1.00
CA HIS A 10 -17.83 -1.19 0.19
C HIS A 10 -16.68 -1.99 0.78
N LEU A 11 -15.73 -2.37 -0.07
CA LEU A 11 -14.45 -2.93 0.32
C LEU A 11 -13.37 -2.37 -0.61
N THR A 12 -12.16 -2.20 -0.09
CA THR A 12 -10.98 -1.97 -0.91
C THR A 12 -10.41 -3.32 -1.34
N ARG A 13 -9.92 -3.42 -2.57
CA ARG A 13 -9.26 -4.63 -3.05
C ARG A 13 -8.12 -4.28 -3.99
N GLN A 14 -7.00 -4.98 -3.82
CA GLN A 14 -5.92 -5.00 -4.79
C GLN A 14 -5.75 -6.42 -5.33
N ALA A 15 -5.60 -6.54 -6.63
CA ALA A 15 -5.26 -7.79 -7.30
C ALA A 15 -4.04 -7.56 -8.19
N GLY A 16 -3.23 -8.59 -8.39
CA GLY A 16 -2.06 -8.46 -9.25
C GLY A 16 -1.57 -9.77 -9.83
N ALA A 17 -0.73 -9.64 -10.85
CA ALA A 17 -0.02 -10.73 -11.49
C ALA A 17 1.48 -10.41 -11.55
N LEU A 18 2.31 -11.45 -11.38
CA LEU A 18 3.76 -11.36 -11.39
C LEU A 18 4.32 -12.16 -12.57
N GLU A 19 5.22 -11.55 -13.32
CA GLU A 19 5.91 -12.18 -14.44
C GLU A 19 7.42 -11.94 -14.30
N ARG A 20 8.21 -13.02 -14.23
CA ARG A 20 9.67 -12.91 -14.25
C ARG A 20 10.14 -12.75 -15.70
N LEU A 21 10.94 -11.74 -15.97
CA LEU A 21 11.49 -11.44 -17.28
C LEU A 21 12.84 -12.13 -17.48
N ASP A 22 13.25 -12.30 -18.73
CA ASP A 22 14.55 -12.88 -19.09
C ASP A 22 15.73 -12.10 -18.50
N SER A 23 15.55 -10.80 -18.25
CA SER A 23 16.55 -9.94 -17.59
C SER A 23 16.73 -10.21 -16.09
N GLY A 24 15.89 -11.07 -15.49
CA GLY A 24 15.81 -11.28 -14.04
C GLY A 24 14.92 -10.30 -13.30
N ALA A 25 14.49 -9.22 -13.96
CA ALA A 25 13.49 -8.29 -13.43
C ALA A 25 12.11 -8.95 -13.26
N VAL A 26 11.27 -8.37 -12.41
CA VAL A 26 9.90 -8.82 -12.19
C VAL A 26 8.93 -7.74 -12.68
N ARG A 27 8.06 -8.08 -13.62
CA ARG A 27 6.93 -7.24 -14.01
C ARG A 27 5.75 -7.53 -13.09
N VAL A 28 5.25 -6.48 -12.44
CA VAL A 28 4.10 -6.51 -11.55
C VAL A 28 2.97 -5.75 -12.21
N ARG A 29 1.86 -6.44 -12.48
CA ARG A 29 0.61 -5.82 -12.92
C ARG A 29 -0.34 -5.75 -11.75
N LEU A 30 -0.95 -4.58 -11.53
CA LEU A 30 -1.82 -4.31 -10.39
C LEU A 30 -3.13 -3.73 -10.90
N ALA A 31 -4.24 -4.16 -10.31
CA ALA A 31 -5.56 -3.57 -10.48
C ALA A 31 -6.08 -3.13 -9.11
N SER A 32 -6.69 -1.95 -9.03
CA SER A 32 -7.22 -1.40 -7.77
C SER A 32 -8.72 -1.21 -7.82
N GLY A 33 -9.39 -1.64 -6.74
CA GLY A 33 -10.79 -1.35 -6.42
C GLY A 33 -10.90 -0.46 -5.20
N GLY A 34 -10.25 0.70 -5.23
CA GLY A 34 -10.22 1.69 -4.14
C GLY A 34 -9.16 1.43 -3.07
N HIS A 35 -8.19 0.54 -3.33
CA HIS A 35 -7.06 0.31 -2.43
C HIS A 35 -6.02 1.43 -2.55
N PRO A 36 -5.27 1.76 -1.48
CA PRO A 36 -4.19 2.74 -1.54
C PRO A 36 -3.19 2.46 -2.66
N SER A 37 -2.64 3.53 -3.23
CA SER A 37 -1.60 3.41 -4.25
C SER A 37 -0.38 2.69 -3.66
N PRO A 38 0.14 1.65 -4.32
CA PRO A 38 1.35 0.97 -3.90
C PRO A 38 2.57 1.90 -4.03
N LEU A 39 3.54 1.70 -3.14
CA LEU A 39 4.80 2.41 -3.15
C LEU A 39 5.90 1.53 -3.73
N VAL A 40 6.85 2.12 -4.44
CA VAL A 40 8.02 1.42 -4.98
C VAL A 40 9.27 2.10 -4.46
N LEU A 41 10.00 1.39 -3.60
CA LEU A 41 11.34 1.75 -3.17
C LEU A 41 12.33 1.25 -4.21
N ARG A 42 12.94 2.17 -4.93
CA ARG A 42 14.02 1.89 -5.87
C ARG A 42 15.29 1.53 -5.12
N ALA A 43 16.15 0.73 -5.73
CA ALA A 43 17.48 0.43 -5.20
C ALA A 43 18.34 1.70 -4.95
N SER A 44 18.02 2.81 -5.62
CA SER A 44 18.63 4.13 -5.39
C SER A 44 18.19 4.81 -4.08
N GLY A 45 17.21 4.26 -3.37
CA GLY A 45 16.57 4.86 -2.19
C GLY A 45 15.41 5.80 -2.51
N VAL A 46 15.10 6.03 -3.79
CA VAL A 46 13.94 6.84 -4.20
C VAL A 46 12.66 6.04 -3.97
N VAL A 47 11.66 6.67 -3.37
CA VAL A 47 10.31 6.09 -3.21
C VAL A 47 9.37 6.74 -4.23
N GLU A 48 8.68 5.92 -5.00
CA GLU A 48 7.71 6.33 -6.01
C GLU A 48 6.32 5.81 -5.63
N GLU A 49 5.30 6.67 -5.72
CA GLU A 49 3.91 6.24 -5.64
C GLU A 49 3.42 5.82 -7.04
N ILE A 50 2.90 4.60 -7.16
CA ILE A 50 2.37 4.09 -8.42
C ILE A 50 0.87 4.30 -8.43
N ALA A 51 0.41 5.34 -9.15
CA ALA A 51 -1.02 5.61 -9.27
C ALA A 51 -1.75 4.43 -9.95
N VAL A 52 -2.67 3.80 -9.22
CA VAL A 52 -3.58 2.77 -9.75
C VAL A 52 -5.01 3.28 -9.59
N PRO A 53 -5.57 4.00 -10.58
CA PRO A 53 -6.90 4.57 -10.44
C PRO A 53 -7.93 3.44 -10.30
N GLY A 54 -8.92 3.59 -9.43
CA GLY A 54 -9.87 2.52 -9.19
C GLY A 54 -11.03 2.96 -8.32
N THR A 55 -12.23 2.55 -8.69
CA THR A 55 -13.44 2.80 -7.91
C THR A 55 -13.53 1.78 -6.78
N LEU A 56 -13.95 2.21 -5.59
CA LEU A 56 -14.32 1.31 -4.51
C LEU A 56 -15.34 0.27 -4.98
N VAL A 57 -15.06 -1.00 -4.71
CA VAL A 57 -15.95 -2.11 -5.08
C VAL A 57 -17.28 -1.94 -4.33
N GLY A 58 -18.40 -1.97 -5.06
CA GLY A 58 -19.75 -1.94 -4.49
C GLY A 58 -20.32 -0.55 -4.19
N VAL A 59 -19.58 0.54 -4.47
CA VAL A 59 -20.08 1.92 -4.28
C VAL A 59 -20.88 2.42 -5.49
N LEU A 60 -20.43 2.10 -6.70
CA LEU A 60 -21.09 2.49 -7.94
C LEU A 60 -21.65 1.25 -8.66
N PRO A 61 -22.79 1.38 -9.36
CA PRO A 61 -23.39 0.29 -10.13
C PRO A 61 -22.53 -0.13 -11.33
N ASP A 62 -21.67 0.76 -11.83
CA ASP A 62 -20.70 0.49 -12.90
C ASP A 62 -19.31 0.99 -12.46
N PRO A 63 -18.56 0.20 -11.67
CA PRO A 63 -17.26 0.60 -11.15
C PRO A 63 -16.17 0.44 -12.22
N HIS A 64 -15.32 1.46 -12.37
CA HIS A 64 -14.10 1.36 -13.14
C HIS A 64 -12.94 0.89 -12.27
N PHE A 65 -12.26 -0.19 -12.67
CA PHE A 65 -11.03 -0.68 -12.05
C PHE A 65 -9.88 -0.43 -13.00
N GLY A 66 -8.99 0.49 -12.64
CA GLY A 66 -7.80 0.78 -13.42
C GLY A 66 -6.67 -0.18 -13.10
N GLU A 67 -5.74 -0.26 -14.04
CA GLU A 67 -4.54 -1.08 -13.93
C GLU A 67 -3.29 -0.21 -13.98
N ALA A 68 -2.24 -0.64 -13.29
CA ALA A 68 -0.89 -0.14 -13.45
C ALA A 68 0.09 -1.29 -13.63
N THR A 69 1.19 -1.03 -14.33
CA THR A 69 2.29 -1.98 -14.47
C THR A 69 3.56 -1.33 -13.99
N VAL A 70 4.30 -2.00 -13.11
CA VAL A 70 5.63 -1.60 -12.69
C VAL A 70 6.62 -2.73 -12.95
N THR A 71 7.82 -2.38 -13.39
CA THR A 71 8.94 -3.30 -13.49
C THR A 71 9.86 -3.07 -12.29
N LEU A 72 10.11 -4.14 -11.53
CA LEU A 72 11.05 -4.17 -10.42
C LEU A 72 12.37 -4.73 -10.90
N SER A 73 13.42 -3.92 -10.82
CA SER A 73 14.79 -4.37 -11.02
C SER A 73 15.33 -5.02 -9.75
N ALA A 74 16.47 -5.70 -9.83
CA ALA A 74 17.12 -6.27 -8.65
C ALA A 74 17.34 -5.19 -7.57
N GLY A 75 16.90 -5.48 -6.35
CA GLY A 75 16.97 -4.54 -5.22
C GLY A 75 15.80 -3.56 -5.11
N ASP A 76 14.93 -3.42 -6.14
CA ASP A 76 13.69 -2.67 -6.01
C ASP A 76 12.67 -3.46 -5.15
N VAL A 77 11.87 -2.73 -4.39
CA VAL A 77 10.78 -3.29 -3.58
C VAL A 77 9.47 -2.57 -3.86
N CYS A 78 8.41 -3.30 -4.20
CA CYS A 78 7.05 -2.78 -4.26
C CYS A 78 6.31 -3.13 -2.97
N LEU A 79 5.78 -2.14 -2.28
CA LEU A 79 4.96 -2.28 -1.09
C LEU A 79 3.49 -2.02 -1.42
N LEU A 80 2.65 -3.01 -1.12
CA LEU A 80 1.20 -2.90 -1.05
C LEU A 80 0.81 -2.85 0.43
N TYR A 81 -0.18 -2.02 0.78
CA TYR A 81 -0.54 -1.80 2.18
C TYR A 81 -2.01 -1.41 2.34
N SER A 82 -2.64 -1.82 3.45
CA SER A 82 -3.98 -1.35 3.82
C SER A 82 -3.96 0.10 4.29
N ASP A 83 -5.09 0.79 4.16
CA ASP A 83 -5.35 2.12 4.72
C ASP A 83 -5.16 2.17 6.24
N GLY A 84 -5.34 1.05 6.94
CA GLY A 84 -4.92 0.88 8.33
C GLY A 84 -3.51 1.43 8.60
N VAL A 85 -2.54 1.26 7.69
CA VAL A 85 -1.20 1.85 7.90
C VAL A 85 -1.23 3.38 7.95
N THR A 86 -1.89 4.02 6.99
CA THR A 86 -1.89 5.48 6.87
C THR A 86 -2.85 6.14 7.84
N GLU A 87 -3.93 5.46 8.22
CA GLU A 87 -4.94 5.96 9.14
C GLU A 87 -4.58 5.76 10.62
N ALA A 88 -3.50 5.02 10.92
CA ALA A 88 -2.98 4.81 12.28
C ALA A 88 -2.79 6.11 13.06
N ARG A 89 -3.39 6.18 14.26
CA ARG A 89 -3.43 7.41 15.04
C ARG A 89 -2.40 7.42 16.17
N GLY A 90 -1.62 8.49 16.23
CA GLY A 90 -0.51 8.65 17.14
C GLY A 90 -0.15 10.11 17.37
N GLY A 91 1.13 10.38 17.61
CA GLY A 91 1.63 11.71 17.92
C GLY A 91 1.34 12.16 19.35
N SER A 92 1.58 13.45 19.63
CA SER A 92 1.56 14.03 20.97
C SER A 92 0.18 14.01 21.64
N ASP A 93 -0.90 14.12 20.86
CA ASP A 93 -2.28 14.07 21.34
C ASP A 93 -3.00 12.75 20.99
N GLY A 94 -2.32 11.84 20.26
CA GLY A 94 -2.86 10.56 19.83
C GLY A 94 -3.91 10.65 18.73
N ARG A 95 -4.07 11.80 18.06
CA ARG A 95 -5.13 12.01 17.06
C ARG A 95 -4.60 12.16 15.65
N GLU A 96 -3.31 12.42 15.49
CA GLU A 96 -2.68 12.59 14.17
C GLU A 96 -2.58 11.25 13.46
N GLN A 97 -2.96 11.20 12.19
CA GLN A 97 -2.75 10.02 11.34
C GLN A 97 -1.28 9.88 10.98
N TYR A 98 -0.79 8.64 10.86
CA TYR A 98 0.57 8.33 10.42
C TYR A 98 0.83 8.96 9.05
N GLY A 99 -0.09 8.72 8.12
CA GLY A 99 -0.13 9.34 6.80
C GLY A 99 0.89 8.78 5.81
N ALA A 100 0.67 9.08 4.53
CA ALA A 100 1.52 8.61 3.43
C ALA A 100 2.96 9.17 3.50
N HIS A 101 3.13 10.37 4.08
CA HIS A 101 4.45 10.99 4.19
C HIS A 101 5.38 10.19 5.12
N ARG A 102 4.95 9.85 6.33
CA ARG A 102 5.75 9.06 7.28
C ARG A 102 6.01 7.66 6.76
N LEU A 103 5.02 7.05 6.09
CA LEU A 103 5.22 5.77 5.42
C LEU A 103 6.34 5.88 4.36
N THR A 104 6.30 6.90 3.51
CA THR A 104 7.33 7.15 2.50
C THR A 104 8.71 7.35 3.13
N GLU A 105 8.81 8.10 4.22
CA GLU A 105 10.06 8.28 4.98
C GLU A 105 10.57 6.97 5.59
N ALA A 106 9.68 6.15 6.15
CA ALA A 106 10.03 4.84 6.71
C ALA A 106 10.54 3.89 5.63
N LEU A 107 9.92 3.86 4.44
CA LEU A 107 10.42 3.08 3.30
C LEU A 107 11.80 3.57 2.86
N GLY A 108 11.97 4.88 2.69
CA GLY A 108 13.24 5.48 2.28
C GLY A 108 14.38 5.18 3.27
N ALA A 109 14.09 5.20 4.57
CA ALA A 109 15.05 4.84 5.62
C ALA A 109 15.44 3.35 5.62
N GLY A 110 14.63 2.49 4.99
CA GLY A 110 14.89 1.07 4.82
C GLY A 110 15.56 0.70 3.49
N ALA A 111 16.07 1.67 2.73
CA ALA A 111 16.75 1.40 1.46
C ALA A 111 17.88 0.36 1.60
N GLY A 112 17.87 -0.65 0.72
CA GLY A 112 18.83 -1.75 0.72
C GLY A 112 18.49 -2.92 1.66
N MET A 113 17.43 -2.81 2.48
CA MET A 113 16.94 -3.95 3.27
C MET A 113 16.26 -5.00 2.37
N PRO A 114 16.37 -6.30 2.68
CA PRO A 114 15.51 -7.32 2.11
C PRO A 114 14.03 -7.01 2.39
N ALA A 115 13.11 -7.39 1.50
CA ALA A 115 11.68 -7.10 1.65
C ALA A 115 11.08 -7.51 3.01
N ALA A 116 11.50 -8.65 3.55
CA ALA A 116 11.05 -9.14 4.86
C ALA A 116 11.55 -8.26 6.03
N ASP A 117 12.71 -7.64 5.89
CA ASP A 117 13.25 -6.74 6.91
C ASP A 117 12.67 -5.33 6.75
N LEU A 118 12.40 -4.90 5.51
CA LEU A 118 11.73 -3.64 5.22
C LEU A 118 10.30 -3.60 5.79
N THR A 119 9.54 -4.68 5.63
CA THR A 119 8.19 -4.79 6.22
C THR A 119 8.24 -4.68 7.74
N ARG A 120 9.14 -5.42 8.40
CA ARG A 120 9.37 -5.31 9.85
C ARG A 120 9.82 -3.91 10.28
N HIS A 121 10.65 -3.25 9.47
CA HIS A 121 11.04 -1.87 9.73
C HIS A 121 9.82 -0.96 9.77
N VAL A 122 8.94 -1.03 8.76
CA VAL A 122 7.71 -0.24 8.70
C VAL A 122 6.77 -0.56 9.86
N GLU A 123 6.59 -1.84 10.20
CA GLU A 123 5.80 -2.27 11.36
C GLU A 123 6.31 -1.65 12.66
N HIS A 124 7.61 -1.72 12.94
CA HIS A 124 8.19 -1.09 14.13
C HIS A 124 7.95 0.43 14.16
N ARG A 125 8.07 1.12 13.01
CA ARG A 125 7.78 2.56 12.96
C ARG A 125 6.32 2.87 13.26
N LEU A 126 5.42 1.99 12.84
CA LEU A 126 3.99 2.10 13.08
C LEU A 126 3.65 1.83 14.55
N ASP A 127 4.26 0.82 15.16
CA ASP A 127 4.09 0.49 16.58
C ASP A 127 4.58 1.64 17.48
N ASP A 128 5.76 2.19 17.18
CA ASP A 128 6.31 3.36 17.86
C ASP A 128 5.35 4.56 17.77
N TRP A 129 4.71 4.75 16.62
CA TRP A 129 3.74 5.82 16.39
C TRP A 129 2.44 5.62 17.18
N LEU A 130 1.90 4.41 17.17
CA LEU A 130 0.69 4.03 17.90
C LEU A 130 0.89 4.19 19.41
N ALA A 131 2.09 3.90 19.92
CA ALA A 131 2.43 3.99 21.34
C ALA A 131 1.46 3.18 22.23
N GLY A 132 1.11 1.97 21.78
CA GLY A 132 0.22 1.03 22.48
C GLY A 132 -1.28 1.35 22.41
N ARG A 133 -1.69 2.23 21.48
CA ARG A 133 -3.12 2.51 21.21
C ARG A 133 -3.74 1.43 20.33
N ASP A 134 -5.03 1.20 20.53
CA ASP A 134 -5.85 0.37 19.65
C ASP A 134 -5.94 1.02 18.26
N HIS A 135 -5.92 0.17 17.23
CA HIS A 135 -5.91 0.59 15.84
C HIS A 135 -6.55 -0.46 14.94
N ASP A 136 -6.95 -0.04 13.74
CA ASP A 136 -7.54 -0.92 12.71
C ASP A 136 -6.52 -1.95 12.17
N ASP A 137 -7.01 -2.93 11.43
CA ASP A 137 -6.18 -4.00 10.88
C ASP A 137 -5.12 -3.46 9.91
N VAL A 138 -3.87 -3.83 10.14
CA VAL A 138 -2.72 -3.49 9.31
C VAL A 138 -2.31 -4.69 8.47
N ALA A 139 -2.16 -4.47 7.17
CA ALA A 139 -1.59 -5.44 6.24
C ALA A 139 -0.50 -4.79 5.39
N LEU A 140 0.64 -5.48 5.29
CA LEU A 140 1.77 -5.11 4.44
C LEU A 140 2.15 -6.30 3.55
N LEU A 141 2.38 -6.04 2.26
CA LEU A 141 2.94 -7.02 1.33
C LEU A 141 4.08 -6.36 0.55
N ALA A 142 5.30 -6.87 0.75
CA ALA A 142 6.46 -6.43 -0.01
C ALA A 142 6.87 -7.47 -1.05
N LEU A 143 7.04 -7.00 -2.28
CA LEU A 143 7.51 -7.78 -3.43
C LEU A 143 8.88 -7.27 -3.84
N GLN A 144 9.87 -8.17 -3.92
CA GLN A 144 11.24 -7.83 -4.31
C GLN A 144 11.73 -8.76 -5.42
N ALA A 145 12.36 -8.17 -6.43
CA ALA A 145 13.06 -8.95 -7.45
C ALA A 145 14.45 -9.33 -6.92
N ILE A 146 14.75 -10.64 -6.97
CA ILE A 146 16.01 -11.26 -6.55
C ILE A 146 16.76 -11.89 -7.71
#